data_AF-C4ZIQ6-F1
#
_entry.id   AF-C4ZIQ6-F1
#
_cell.length_a   1.000
_cell.length_b   1.000
_cell.length_c   1.000
_cell.angle_alpha   90.00
_cell.angle_beta   90.00
_cell.angle_gamma   90.00
#
_symmetry.space_group_name_H-M   'P 1'
#
loop_
_entity.id
_entity.type
_entity.pdbx_description
1 polymer ?
#
loop_
_entity_poly.entity_id
_entity_poly.type
_entity_poly.pdbx_seq_one_letter_code
_entity_poly.pdbx_strand_id
1 'polypeptide(L)'
;MKRHPHLVRLSREHHAALRLGRHLLAGGAAAELRAEHVALVTHFAEEERELAPLLETGGHGALAARLRAEHAHLRSLFATAADGVREAAAGQALIDHVRFEERELFPAIETLFEEVLP
;
A
#
# COMPACT_ATOMS: atom_id res chain seq x y z
N MET A 1 -14.90 -16.10 -3.73
CA MET A 1 -13.58 -16.34 -4.35
C MET A 1 -12.52 -16.42 -3.27
N LYS A 2 -11.57 -17.35 -3.38
CA LYS A 2 -10.37 -17.32 -2.52
C LYS A 2 -9.38 -16.36 -3.18
N ARG A 3 -8.85 -15.41 -2.41
CA ARG A 3 -7.87 -14.44 -2.91
C ARG A 3 -6.68 -15.17 -3.53
N HIS A 4 -6.22 -14.69 -4.69
CA HIS A 4 -5.10 -15.29 -5.42
C HIS A 4 -3.86 -15.39 -4.50
N PRO A 5 -3.13 -16.52 -4.45
CA PRO A 5 -2.03 -16.72 -3.50
C PRO A 5 -0.98 -15.60 -3.50
N HIS A 6 -0.76 -15.00 -4.67
CA HIS A 6 0.13 -13.85 -4.84
C HIS A 6 -0.35 -12.61 -4.07
N LEU A 7 -1.64 -12.28 -4.14
CA LEU A 7 -2.24 -11.15 -3.41
C LEU A 7 -2.33 -11.43 -1.91
N VAL A 8 -2.49 -12.70 -1.51
CA VAL A 8 -2.40 -13.11 -0.10
C VAL A 8 -1.01 -12.84 0.46
N ARG A 9 0.06 -13.01 -0.34
CA ARG A 9 1.44 -12.73 0.09
C ARG A 9 1.61 -11.24 0.43
N LEU A 10 1.19 -10.35 -0.47
CA LEU A 10 1.28 -8.89 -0.30
C LEU A 10 0.43 -8.42 0.90
N SER A 11 -0.82 -8.89 0.98
CA SER A 11 -1.75 -8.54 2.08
C SER A 11 -1.25 -8.87 3.49
N ARG A 12 -0.27 -9.76 3.66
CA ARG A 12 0.28 -10.11 4.99
C ARG A 12 0.91 -8.92 5.71
N GLU A 13 1.51 -8.00 4.98
CA GLU A 13 2.21 -6.84 5.55
C GLU A 13 1.24 -5.70 5.91
N HIS A 14 0.03 -5.69 5.34
CA HIS A 14 -1.01 -4.70 5.62
C HIS A 14 -1.41 -4.64 7.09
N HIS A 15 -1.40 -5.77 7.81
CA HIS A 15 -1.72 -5.76 9.24
C HIS A 15 -0.70 -4.95 10.04
N ALA A 16 0.59 -5.04 9.71
CA ALA A 16 1.63 -4.23 10.35
C ALA A 16 1.50 -2.75 9.96
N ALA A 17 1.30 -2.46 8.68
CA ALA A 17 1.08 -1.11 8.18
C ALA A 17 -0.12 -0.42 8.85
N LEU A 18 -1.24 -1.12 9.03
CA LEU A 18 -2.42 -0.58 9.73
C LEU A 18 -2.18 -0.33 11.21
N ARG A 19 -1.35 -1.13 11.90
CA ARG A 19 -0.99 -0.85 13.31
C ARG A 19 -0.13 0.40 13.39
N LEU A 20 0.93 0.47 12.59
CA LEU A 20 1.80 1.65 12.50
C LEU A 20 1.00 2.91 12.15
N GLY A 21 0.09 2.82 11.18
CA GLY A 21 -0.76 3.95 10.78
C GLY A 21 -1.62 4.47 11.92
N ARG A 22 -2.17 3.58 12.78
CA ARG A 22 -2.93 3.99 13.98
C ARG A 22 -2.03 4.63 15.03
N HIS A 23 -0.81 4.13 15.23
CA HIS A 23 0.14 4.71 16.17
C HIS A 23 0.61 6.09 15.70
N LEU A 24 0.91 6.27 14.41
CA LEU A 24 1.21 7.57 13.80
C LEU A 24 0.04 8.55 13.92
N LEU A 25 -1.21 8.06 13.78
CA LEU A 25 -2.42 8.87 13.97
C LEU A 25 -2.57 9.36 15.41
N ALA A 26 -2.22 8.52 16.39
CA ALA A 26 -2.17 8.90 17.80
C ALA A 26 -0.97 9.79 18.16
N GLY A 27 0.11 9.71 17.38
CA GLY A 27 1.36 10.45 17.54
C GLY A 27 2.38 9.75 18.45
N GLY A 28 3.65 10.12 18.31
CA GLY A 28 4.77 9.56 19.07
C GLY A 28 5.32 8.25 18.49
N ALA A 29 4.98 7.93 17.25
CA ALA A 29 5.36 6.69 16.57
C ALA A 29 6.51 6.90 15.57
N ALA A 30 7.16 8.06 15.54
CA ALA A 30 8.30 8.35 14.66
C ALA A 30 9.42 7.29 14.75
N ALA A 31 9.71 6.77 15.95
CA ALA A 31 10.71 5.72 16.13
C ALA A 31 10.29 4.38 15.50
N GLU A 32 9.02 4.01 15.63
CA GLU A 32 8.44 2.81 15.00
C GLU A 32 8.46 2.96 13.48
N LEU A 33 8.05 4.12 12.97
CA LEU A 33 8.12 4.42 11.53
C LEU A 33 9.54 4.29 11.00
N ARG A 34 10.56 4.80 11.70
CA ARG A 34 11.97 4.63 11.28
C ARG A 34 12.41 3.17 11.23
N ALA A 35 11.94 2.34 12.17
CA ALA A 35 12.24 0.91 12.19
C ALA A 35 11.58 0.17 11.00
N GLU A 36 10.35 0.54 10.66
CA GLU A 36 9.55 -0.11 9.60
C GLU A 36 9.78 0.50 8.20
N HIS A 37 10.45 1.66 8.10
CA HIS A 37 10.54 2.44 6.86
C HIS A 37 11.10 1.64 5.67
N VAL A 38 12.16 0.86 5.90
CA VAL A 38 12.77 0.04 4.83
C VAL A 38 11.79 -1.03 4.35
N ALA A 39 11.06 -1.67 5.26
CA ALA A 39 10.07 -2.69 4.91
C ALA A 39 8.94 -2.08 4.09
N LEU A 40 8.37 -0.94 4.52
CA LEU A 40 7.30 -0.23 3.80
C LEU A 40 7.72 0.18 2.38
N VAL A 41 8.90 0.79 2.21
CA VAL A 41 9.36 1.22 0.89
C VAL A 41 9.67 0.02 -0.01
N THR A 42 10.16 -1.09 0.56
CA THR A 42 10.37 -2.34 -0.18
C THR A 42 9.04 -2.92 -0.65
N HIS A 43 8.04 -2.95 0.24
CA HIS A 43 6.68 -3.40 -0.06
C HIS A 43 6.08 -2.62 -1.25
N PHE A 44 6.11 -1.28 -1.17
CA PHE A 44 5.62 -0.42 -2.25
C PHE A 44 6.32 -0.69 -3.58
N ALA A 45 7.63 -0.95 -3.57
CA ALA A 45 8.39 -1.25 -4.78
C ALA A 45 8.02 -2.62 -5.36
N GLU A 46 7.73 -3.62 -4.52
CA GLU A 46 7.23 -4.92 -4.97
C GLU A 46 5.86 -4.77 -5.63
N GLU A 47 4.94 -4.03 -5.03
CA GLU A 47 3.59 -3.80 -5.56
C GLU A 47 3.62 -3.01 -6.88
N GLU A 48 4.41 -1.94 -6.96
CA GLU A 48 4.56 -1.17 -8.20
C GLU A 48 5.15 -2.03 -9.32
N ARG A 49 6.08 -2.94 -9.01
CA ARG A 49 6.71 -3.83 -9.97
C ARG A 49 5.77 -4.95 -10.43
N GLU A 50 4.99 -5.51 -9.52
CA GLU A 50 4.20 -6.71 -9.78
C GLU A 50 2.78 -6.37 -10.25
N LEU A 51 2.13 -5.39 -9.63
CA LEU A 51 0.72 -5.10 -9.85
C LEU A 51 0.49 -4.03 -10.93
N ALA A 52 1.34 -3.00 -10.97
CA ALA A 52 1.11 -1.88 -11.89
C ALA A 52 1.13 -2.31 -13.38
N PRO A 53 2.06 -3.16 -13.86
CA PRO A 53 2.02 -3.65 -15.24
C PRO A 53 0.77 -4.48 -15.54
N LEU A 54 0.32 -5.32 -14.60
CA LEU A 54 -0.90 -6.12 -14.76
C LEU A 54 -2.12 -5.23 -14.96
N LEU A 55 -2.27 -4.20 -14.11
CA LEU A 55 -3.35 -3.23 -14.21
C LEU A 55 -3.31 -2.44 -15.52
N GLU A 56 -2.13 -2.04 -15.99
CA GLU A 56 -1.98 -1.32 -17.26
C GLU A 56 -2.39 -2.19 -18.45
N THR A 57 -1.90 -3.43 -18.50
CA THR A 57 -2.25 -4.37 -19.57
C THR A 57 -3.71 -4.79 -19.54
N GLY A 58 -4.31 -4.87 -18.35
CA GLY A 58 -5.73 -5.17 -18.14
C GLY A 58 -6.68 -3.98 -18.31
N GLY A 59 -6.21 -2.82 -18.80
CA GLY A 59 -7.09 -1.65 -19.01
C GLY A 59 -7.43 -0.84 -17.75
N HIS A 60 -6.84 -1.18 -16.60
CA HIS A 60 -7.00 -0.50 -15.32
C HIS A 60 -5.89 0.53 -15.03
N GLY A 61 -5.39 1.24 -16.05
CA GLY A 61 -4.28 2.19 -15.91
C GLY A 61 -4.51 3.31 -14.88
N ALA A 62 -5.77 3.68 -14.60
CA ALA A 62 -6.10 4.64 -13.54
C ALA A 62 -5.77 4.10 -12.13
N LEU A 63 -5.96 2.81 -11.87
CA LEU A 63 -5.59 2.18 -10.61
C LEU A 63 -4.07 2.09 -10.47
N ALA A 64 -3.35 1.76 -11.55
CA ALA A 64 -1.89 1.77 -11.57
C ALA A 64 -1.30 3.16 -11.30
N ALA A 65 -1.91 4.21 -11.87
CA ALA A 65 -1.51 5.60 -11.62
C ALA A 65 -1.78 6.00 -10.16
N ARG A 66 -2.94 5.62 -9.61
CA ARG A 66 -3.29 5.89 -8.20
C ARG A 66 -2.32 5.20 -7.24
N LEU A 67 -1.99 3.92 -7.45
CA LEU A 67 -1.02 3.17 -6.64
C LEU A 67 0.31 3.93 -6.52
N ARG A 68 0.92 4.27 -7.66
CA ARG A 68 2.20 5.00 -7.69
C ARG A 68 2.11 6.37 -7.05
N ALA A 69 1.00 7.08 -7.27
CA ALA A 69 0.78 8.41 -6.68
C ALA A 69 0.65 8.35 -5.16
N GLU A 70 -0.11 7.40 -4.62
CA GLU A 70 -0.25 7.19 -3.17
C GLU A 70 1.09 6.78 -2.54
N HIS A 71 1.86 5.88 -3.16
CA HIS A 71 3.20 5.54 -2.66
C HIS A 71 4.18 6.72 -2.67
N ALA A 72 4.20 7.51 -3.75
CA ALA A 72 5.03 8.71 -3.80
C ALA A 72 4.65 9.71 -2.69
N HIS A 73 3.34 9.87 -2.44
CA HIS A 73 2.84 10.71 -1.37
C HIS A 73 3.25 10.19 0.02
N LEU A 74 3.10 8.88 0.26
CA LEU A 74 3.49 8.23 1.51
C LEU A 74 4.98 8.38 1.78
N ARG A 75 5.84 8.15 0.77
CA ARG A 75 7.30 8.37 0.89
C ARG A 75 7.61 9.81 1.32
N SER A 76 6.92 10.81 0.74
CA SER A 76 7.10 12.21 1.15
C SER A 76 6.62 12.48 2.58
N LEU A 77 5.52 11.88 3.01
CA LEU A 77 5.00 12.03 4.37
C LEU A 77 5.90 11.35 5.40
N PHE A 78 6.42 10.16 5.08
CA PHE A 78 7.32 9.42 5.97
C PHE A 78 8.64 10.15 6.20
N ALA A 79 9.16 10.84 5.17
CA ALA A 79 10.36 11.66 5.31
C ALA A 79 10.22 12.74 6.40
N THR A 80 9.04 13.32 6.58
CA THR A 80 8.80 14.30 7.66
C THR A 80 8.34 13.64 8.96
N ALA A 81 7.52 12.59 8.88
CA ALA A 81 7.01 11.89 10.06
C ALA A 81 8.10 11.12 10.82
N ALA A 82 9.20 10.76 10.15
CA ALA A 82 10.39 10.21 10.78
C ALA A 82 11.03 11.18 11.80
N ASP A 83 10.79 12.49 11.69
CA ASP A 83 11.23 13.51 12.64
C ASP A 83 10.10 13.96 13.59
N GLY A 84 8.99 13.22 13.62
CA GLY A 84 7.80 13.53 14.41
C GLY A 84 6.89 14.60 13.80
N VAL A 85 7.14 15.00 12.55
CA VAL A 85 6.37 16.06 11.88
C VAL A 85 5.29 15.45 11.00
N ARG A 86 4.04 15.90 11.20
CA ARG A 86 2.86 15.42 10.44
C ARG A 86 2.63 13.91 10.55
N GLU A 87 2.98 13.29 11.68
CA GLU A 87 2.73 11.86 11.93
C GLU A 87 1.26 11.49 11.66
N ALA A 88 0.30 12.30 12.12
CA ALA A 88 -1.11 12.02 11.90
C ALA A 88 -1.51 11.97 10.43
N ALA A 89 -0.91 12.82 9.58
CA ALA A 89 -1.16 12.80 8.14
C ALA A 89 -0.55 11.55 7.49
N ALA A 90 0.66 11.15 7.90
CA ALA A 90 1.30 9.92 7.46
C ALA A 90 0.49 8.68 7.85
N GLY A 91 0.01 8.63 9.11
CA GLY A 91 -0.81 7.54 9.62
C GLY A 91 -2.14 7.41 8.91
N GLN A 92 -2.85 8.52 8.69
CA GLN A 92 -4.11 8.53 7.95
C GLN A 92 -3.91 8.08 6.50
N ALA A 93 -2.90 8.63 5.81
CA ALA A 93 -2.60 8.24 4.44
C ALA A 93 -2.27 6.75 4.32
N LEU A 94 -1.50 6.19 5.26
CA LEU A 94 -1.14 4.76 5.23
C LEU A 94 -2.36 3.86 5.44
N ILE A 95 -3.27 4.25 6.34
CA ILE A 95 -4.52 3.52 6.57
C ILE A 95 -5.42 3.55 5.32
N ASP A 96 -5.55 4.72 4.69
CA ASP A 96 -6.40 4.88 3.52
C ASP A 96 -5.83 4.15 2.31
N HIS A 97 -4.51 4.15 2.16
CA HIS A 97 -3.80 3.40 1.14
C HIS A 97 -4.02 1.88 1.26
N VAL A 98 -3.81 1.30 2.44
CA VAL A 98 -4.08 -0.13 2.66
C VAL A 98 -5.55 -0.48 2.39
N ARG A 99 -6.48 0.41 2.73
CA ARG A 99 -7.92 0.20 2.44
C ARG A 99 -8.20 0.23 0.95
N PHE A 100 -7.56 1.13 0.21
CA PHE A 100 -7.64 1.19 -1.24
C PHE A 100 -7.17 -0.12 -1.86
N GLU A 101 -6.02 -0.64 -1.43
CA GLU A 101 -5.48 -1.87 -1.97
C GLU A 101 -6.40 -3.06 -1.74
N GLU A 102 -6.87 -3.19 -0.49
CA GLU A 102 -7.72 -4.30 -0.07
C GLU A 102 -9.11 -4.29 -0.70
N ARG A 103 -9.69 -3.11 -0.92
CA ARG A 103 -11.10 -2.95 -1.31
C ARG A 103 -11.31 -2.62 -2.77
N GLU A 104 -10.30 -2.09 -3.44
CA GLU A 104 -10.42 -1.63 -4.84
C GLU A 104 -9.35 -2.30 -5.71
N LEU A 105 -8.08 -2.20 -5.35
CA LEU A 105 -6.97 -2.66 -6.19
C LEU A 105 -6.95 -4.19 -6.35
N PHE A 106 -6.91 -4.92 -5.23
CA PHE A 106 -6.79 -6.38 -5.25
C PHE A 106 -8.02 -7.04 -5.88
N PRO A 107 -9.27 -6.62 -5.58
CA PRO A 107 -10.44 -7.11 -6.30
C PRO A 107 -10.37 -6.90 -7.82
N ALA A 108 -9.88 -5.75 -8.30
CA ALA A 108 -9.71 -5.51 -9.74
C ALA A 108 -8.64 -6.43 -10.36
N ILE A 109 -7.59 -6.76 -9.62
CA ILE A 109 -6.57 -7.71 -10.11
C ILE A 109 -7.11 -9.15 -10.09
N GLU A 110 -7.95 -9.51 -9.11
CA GLU A 110 -8.62 -10.80 -9.08
C GLU A 110 -9.51 -11.01 -10.30
N THR A 111 -10.26 -10.00 -10.76
CA THR A 111 -11.08 -10.12 -11.98
C THR A 111 -10.22 -10.36 -13.22
N LEU A 112 -9.05 -9.73 -13.31
CA LEU A 112 -8.10 -9.98 -14.40
C LEU A 112 -7.57 -11.42 -14.41
N PHE A 113 -7.37 -12.04 -13.24
CA PHE A 113 -6.96 -13.44 -13.17
C PHE A 113 -8.08 -14.41 -13.55
N GLU A 114 -9.34 -14.06 -13.26
CA GLU A 114 -10.50 -14.87 -13.65
C GLU A 114 -10.80 -14.79 -15.15
N GLU A 115 -10.62 -13.62 -15.77
CA GLU A 115 -10.82 -13.43 -17.22
C GLU A 115 -9.78 -14.18 -18.08
N VAL A 116 -8.62 -14.52 -17.52
CA VAL A 116 -7.53 -15.21 -18.22
C VAL A 116 -7.67 -16.75 -18.14
N LEU A 117 -8.54 -17.28 -17.28
CA LEU A 117 -8.79 -18.72 -17.14
C LEU A 117 -10.17 -19.11 -17.70
N PRO A 118 -10.26 -19.70 -18.91
CA PRO A 118 -11.48 -20.34 -19.40
C PRO A 118 -11.81 -21.66 -18.68
#